data_AF-A0A5C7V4T5-F1
#
_entry.id   AF-A0A5C7V4T5-F1
#
_cell.length_a   1.000
_cell.length_b   1.000
_cell.length_c   1.000
_cell.angle_alpha   90.00
_cell.angle_beta   90.00
_cell.angle_gamma   90.00
#
_symmetry.space_group_name_H-M   'P 1'
#
loop_
_entity.id
_entity.type
_entity.pdbx_description
1 polymer ?
#
loop_
_entity_poly.entity_id
_entity_poly.type
_entity_poly.pdbx_seq_one_letter_code
_entity_poly.pdbx_strand_id
1 'polypeptide(L)'
;MHTLFTLFVVFFISLVVSGCKDNQPAPPQETICGTIQGLACADKQYCDFGVGQCNVADAQGICKTKPEICTKEYKPVCGCDGKTYGNACEAAAAGMSIDHPGECKATPQACGGIAGIQCPDGQTCIDDSADDCNPAQGGADCPGICKVE
;
A
#
# COMPACT_ATOMS: atom_id res chain seq x y z
N MET A 1 -29.10 66.89 -8.02
CA MET A 1 -27.84 66.73 -7.25
C MET A 1 -27.83 65.48 -6.36
N HIS A 2 -28.97 65.00 -5.83
CA HIS A 2 -29.06 63.74 -5.06
C HIS A 2 -28.91 62.45 -5.91
N THR A 3 -29.44 62.43 -7.13
CA THR A 3 -29.41 61.24 -8.03
C THR A 3 -28.01 60.88 -8.55
N LEU A 4 -27.09 61.86 -8.62
CA LEU A 4 -25.70 61.63 -9.01
C LEU A 4 -24.88 61.03 -7.85
N PHE A 5 -25.23 61.39 -6.60
CA PHE A 5 -24.55 60.93 -5.41
C PHE A 5 -24.89 59.46 -5.10
N THR A 6 -26.14 59.05 -5.32
CA THR A 6 -26.55 57.65 -5.18
C THR A 6 -25.91 56.74 -6.23
N LEU A 7 -25.75 57.17 -7.48
CA LEU A 7 -25.05 56.38 -8.51
C LEU A 7 -23.56 56.15 -8.17
N PHE A 8 -22.87 57.16 -7.63
CA PHE A 8 -21.47 57.03 -7.20
C PHE A 8 -21.31 56.07 -6.02
N VAL A 9 -22.17 56.15 -5.01
CA VAL A 9 -22.10 55.28 -3.82
C VAL A 9 -22.40 53.82 -4.19
N VAL A 10 -23.35 53.56 -5.09
CA VAL A 10 -23.69 52.19 -5.54
C VAL A 10 -22.56 51.58 -6.40
N PHE A 11 -21.86 52.41 -7.19
CA PHE A 11 -20.70 51.99 -7.99
C PHE A 11 -19.51 51.62 -7.09
N PHE A 12 -19.25 52.40 -6.04
CA PHE A 12 -18.20 52.10 -5.05
C PHE A 12 -18.53 50.88 -4.17
N ILE A 13 -19.80 50.69 -3.79
CA ILE A 13 -20.24 49.51 -3.02
C ILE A 13 -20.13 48.23 -3.87
N SER A 14 -20.39 48.30 -5.18
CA SER A 14 -20.21 47.13 -6.09
C SER A 14 -18.75 46.72 -6.25
N LEU A 15 -17.79 47.65 -6.13
CA LEU A 15 -16.36 47.36 -6.24
C LEU A 15 -15.79 46.64 -5.01
N VAL A 16 -16.32 46.88 -3.80
CA VAL A 16 -15.81 46.24 -2.57
C VAL A 16 -16.29 44.79 -2.37
N VAL A 17 -17.36 44.35 -3.05
CA VAL A 17 -17.89 42.97 -2.88
C VAL A 17 -17.17 41.94 -3.77
N SER A 18 -16.33 42.37 -4.72
CA SER A 18 -15.58 41.45 -5.60
C SER A 18 -14.34 40.79 -4.94
N GLY A 19 -14.14 40.97 -3.63
CA GLY A 19 -12.92 40.61 -2.91
C GLY A 19 -12.90 39.26 -2.18
N CYS A 20 -14.04 38.57 -2.04
CA CYS A 20 -14.05 37.22 -1.44
C CYS A 20 -14.05 36.17 -2.55
N LYS A 21 -12.88 35.94 -3.15
CA LYS A 21 -12.62 34.62 -3.75
C LYS A 21 -12.34 33.70 -2.57
N ASP A 22 -13.29 32.82 -2.27
CA ASP A 22 -13.08 31.74 -1.31
C ASP A 22 -11.78 31.01 -1.66
N ASN A 23 -10.75 31.22 -0.83
CA ASN A 23 -9.53 30.43 -0.81
C ASN A 23 -9.84 29.07 -0.16
N GLN A 24 -10.88 28.38 -0.64
CA GLN A 24 -11.06 26.99 -0.33
C GLN A 24 -10.09 26.20 -1.21
N PRO A 25 -9.14 25.43 -0.64
CA PRO A 25 -8.41 24.45 -1.41
C PRO A 25 -9.42 23.58 -2.15
N ALA A 26 -9.24 23.40 -3.46
CA ALA A 26 -10.08 22.48 -4.21
C ALA A 26 -10.11 21.13 -3.47
N PRO A 27 -11.27 20.45 -3.37
CA PRO A 27 -11.32 19.11 -2.81
C PRO A 27 -10.27 18.25 -3.53
N PRO A 28 -9.48 17.44 -2.80
CA PRO A 28 -8.40 16.67 -3.40
C PRO A 28 -9.00 15.82 -4.52
N GLN A 29 -8.58 16.08 -5.77
CA GLN A 29 -9.05 15.31 -6.90
C GLN A 29 -8.56 13.88 -6.72
N GLU A 30 -9.50 12.95 -6.54
CA GLU A 30 -9.21 11.50 -6.49
C GLU A 30 -8.50 11.12 -7.79
N THR A 31 -7.18 10.97 -7.70
CA THR A 31 -6.34 10.64 -8.84
C THR A 31 -6.16 9.14 -8.89
N ILE A 32 -6.49 8.52 -10.02
CA ILE A 32 -6.38 7.09 -10.21
C ILE A 32 -4.90 6.71 -10.42
N CYS A 33 -4.50 5.56 -9.88
CA CYS A 33 -3.17 4.98 -10.07
C CYS A 33 -3.26 3.48 -10.35
N GLY A 34 -2.14 2.89 -10.76
CA GLY A 34 -2.06 1.50 -11.21
C GLY A 34 -2.60 1.32 -12.62
N THR A 35 -3.53 0.37 -12.79
CA THR A 35 -4.03 -0.12 -14.09
C THR A 35 -2.94 -0.77 -14.93
N ILE A 36 -3.33 -1.34 -16.09
CA ILE A 36 -2.37 -1.87 -17.07
C ILE A 36 -1.34 -0.85 -17.56
N GLN A 37 -1.62 0.45 -17.44
CA GLN A 37 -0.72 1.51 -17.88
C GLN A 37 0.34 1.87 -16.83
N GLY A 38 0.24 1.33 -15.61
CA GLY A 38 1.18 1.64 -14.52
C GLY A 38 1.17 3.12 -14.12
N LEU A 39 -0.01 3.74 -14.04
CA LEU A 39 -0.18 5.13 -13.64
C LEU A 39 0.38 5.34 -12.23
N ALA A 40 1.39 6.20 -12.10
CA ALA A 40 2.00 6.53 -10.83
C ALA A 40 1.32 7.74 -10.18
N CYS A 41 1.41 7.82 -8.85
CA CYS A 41 0.99 8.99 -8.10
C CYS A 41 2.07 10.08 -8.11
N ALA A 42 1.65 11.32 -7.84
CA ALA A 42 2.57 12.45 -7.71
C ALA A 42 3.53 12.29 -6.51
N ASP A 43 4.54 13.16 -6.45
CA ASP A 43 5.49 13.19 -5.33
C ASP A 43 4.76 13.31 -3.98
N LYS A 44 5.24 12.58 -2.98
CA LYS A 44 4.65 12.45 -1.63
C LYS A 44 3.26 11.78 -1.58
N GLN A 45 2.81 11.14 -2.66
CA GLN A 45 1.62 10.30 -2.65
C GLN A 45 2.00 8.83 -2.81
N TYR A 46 1.06 7.95 -2.47
CA TYR A 46 1.17 6.52 -2.71
C TYR A 46 -0.12 6.00 -3.33
N CYS A 47 0.00 4.91 -4.07
CA CYS A 47 -1.16 4.25 -4.65
C CYS A 47 -1.79 3.32 -3.61
N ASP A 48 -3.00 3.65 -3.16
CA ASP A 48 -3.80 2.77 -2.33
C ASP A 48 -4.71 1.91 -3.22
N PHE A 49 -4.37 0.64 -3.37
CA PHE A 49 -5.16 -0.34 -4.14
C PHE A 49 -6.36 -0.88 -3.35
N GLY A 50 -6.45 -0.59 -2.05
CA GLY A 50 -7.30 -1.32 -1.13
C GLY A 50 -6.65 -2.63 -0.66
N VAL A 51 -7.13 -3.11 0.49
CA VAL A 51 -6.58 -4.31 1.14
C VAL A 51 -6.78 -5.54 0.26
N GLY A 52 -5.71 -6.31 0.05
CA GLY A 52 -5.73 -7.59 -0.66
C GLY A 52 -5.75 -7.48 -2.18
N GLN A 53 -5.54 -6.28 -2.71
CA GLN A 53 -5.48 -6.02 -4.15
C GLN A 53 -4.04 -6.00 -4.69
N CYS A 54 -3.09 -6.59 -3.94
CA CYS A 54 -1.72 -6.75 -4.38
C CYS A 54 -1.64 -7.81 -5.50
N ASN A 55 -0.71 -7.62 -6.46
CA ASN A 55 -0.45 -8.56 -7.56
C ASN A 55 -1.63 -8.83 -8.52
N VAL A 56 -2.65 -7.97 -8.55
CA VAL A 56 -3.69 -7.99 -9.58
C VAL A 56 -3.20 -7.18 -10.78
N ALA A 57 -3.12 -7.80 -11.96
CA ALA A 57 -2.53 -7.19 -13.17
C ALA A 57 -3.16 -5.83 -13.53
N ASP A 58 -4.47 -5.70 -13.33
CA ASP A 58 -5.24 -4.51 -13.68
C ASP A 58 -5.70 -3.75 -12.42
N ALA A 59 -5.00 -3.93 -11.28
CA ALA A 59 -5.34 -3.30 -10.02
C ALA A 59 -5.46 -1.77 -10.21
N GLN A 60 -6.62 -1.23 -9.89
CA GLN A 60 -6.85 0.21 -9.88
C GLN A 60 -6.84 0.69 -8.43
N GLY A 61 -6.03 1.71 -8.15
CA GLY A 61 -5.98 2.37 -6.85
C GLY A 61 -6.33 3.84 -6.93
N ILE A 62 -6.32 4.47 -5.76
CA ILE A 62 -6.46 5.92 -5.62
C ILE A 62 -5.20 6.47 -4.98
N CYS A 63 -4.66 7.55 -5.53
CA CYS A 63 -3.55 8.26 -4.95
C CYS A 63 -3.95 8.92 -3.64
N LYS A 64 -3.26 8.54 -2.57
CA LYS A 64 -3.41 9.12 -1.24
C LYS A 64 -2.11 9.79 -0.81
N THR A 65 -2.22 10.83 0.01
CA THR A 65 -1.05 11.53 0.54
C THR A 65 -0.33 10.65 1.56
N LYS A 66 1.00 10.57 1.47
CA LYS A 66 1.82 9.88 2.47
C LYS A 66 1.80 10.67 3.78
N PRO A 67 1.43 10.08 4.92
CA PRO A 67 1.50 10.75 6.20
C PRO A 67 2.97 11.02 6.58
N GLU A 68 3.23 12.22 7.14
CA GLU A 68 4.58 12.58 7.64
C GLU A 68 4.78 12.15 9.10
N ILE A 69 3.69 11.96 9.84
CA ILE A 69 3.69 11.62 11.27
C ILE A 69 2.74 10.45 11.49
N CYS A 70 3.24 9.41 12.14
CA CYS A 70 2.46 8.23 12.53
C CYS A 70 2.47 8.03 14.05
N THR A 71 1.40 7.45 14.57
CA THR A 71 1.37 6.96 15.95
C THR A 71 2.28 5.74 16.08
N LYS A 72 2.74 5.47 17.32
CA LYS A 72 3.53 4.28 17.64
C LYS A 72 2.66 3.09 18.10
N GLU A 73 1.39 3.08 17.73
CA GLU A 73 0.51 1.95 18.03
C GLU A 73 0.94 0.75 17.20
N TYR A 74 1.10 -0.40 17.84
CA TYR A 74 1.42 -1.64 17.16
C TYR A 74 0.14 -2.36 16.73
N LYS A 75 -0.19 -2.22 15.45
CA LYS A 75 -1.31 -2.88 14.78
C LYS A 75 -0.83 -3.32 13.38
N PRO A 76 -0.03 -4.40 13.32
CA PRO A 76 0.80 -4.69 12.17
C PRO A 76 -0.02 -4.97 10.91
N VAL A 77 0.58 -4.67 9.77
CA VAL A 77 0.04 -4.95 8.44
C VAL A 77 1.13 -5.48 7.52
N CYS A 78 0.77 -6.34 6.56
CA CYS A 78 1.65 -6.79 5.51
C CYS A 78 1.46 -5.90 4.28
N GLY A 79 2.54 -5.29 3.79
CA GLY A 79 2.51 -4.49 2.56
C GLY A 79 2.60 -5.36 1.31
N CYS A 80 2.22 -4.85 0.14
CA CYS A 80 2.41 -5.58 -1.12
C CYS A 80 3.90 -5.84 -1.46
N ASP A 81 4.84 -5.20 -0.77
CA ASP A 81 6.28 -5.50 -0.87
C ASP A 81 6.73 -6.66 0.02
N GLY A 82 5.80 -7.35 0.69
CA GLY A 82 6.09 -8.48 1.57
C GLY A 82 6.75 -8.07 2.89
N LYS A 83 6.75 -6.78 3.24
CA LYS A 83 7.27 -6.29 4.52
C LYS A 83 6.17 -6.04 5.53
N THR A 84 6.45 -6.40 6.78
CA THR A 84 5.62 -6.04 7.93
C THR A 84 5.88 -4.59 8.32
N TYR A 85 4.81 -3.81 8.42
CA TYR A 85 4.83 -2.46 8.98
C TYR A 85 4.15 -2.46 10.36
N GLY A 86 4.61 -1.62 11.29
CA GLY A 86 4.08 -1.60 12.66
C GLY A 86 2.61 -1.18 12.72
N ASN A 87 2.16 -0.37 11.76
CA ASN A 87 0.77 -0.08 11.50
C ASN A 87 0.52 0.42 10.06
N ALA A 88 -0.75 0.61 9.71
CA ALA A 88 -1.18 1.11 8.40
C ALA A 88 -0.64 2.51 8.04
N CYS A 89 -0.44 3.38 9.04
CA CYS A 89 0.14 4.71 8.79
C CYS A 89 1.60 4.59 8.35
N GLU A 90 2.39 3.76 9.04
CA GLU A 90 3.79 3.53 8.68
C GLU A 90 3.93 2.91 7.28
N ALA A 91 3.04 1.99 6.91
CA ALA A 91 2.97 1.45 5.54
C ALA A 91 2.70 2.58 4.51
N ALA A 92 1.69 3.42 4.78
CA ALA A 92 1.36 4.56 3.91
C ALA A 92 2.51 5.59 3.84
N ALA A 93 3.22 5.85 4.93
CA ALA A 93 4.38 6.75 4.97
C ALA A 93 5.55 6.22 4.11
N ALA A 94 5.76 4.90 4.10
CA ALA A 94 6.67 4.24 3.19
C ALA A 94 6.16 4.23 1.73
N GLY A 95 4.88 4.52 1.53
CA GLY A 95 4.20 4.54 0.24
C GLY A 95 3.73 3.17 -0.22
N MET A 96 3.38 2.29 0.73
CA MET A 96 3.03 0.91 0.49
C MET A 96 1.53 0.68 0.70
N SER A 97 0.85 0.09 -0.31
CA SER A 97 -0.51 -0.46 -0.16
C SER A 97 -0.48 -1.73 0.69
N ILE A 98 -1.58 -2.00 1.39
CA ILE A 98 -1.70 -3.13 2.31
C ILE A 98 -2.21 -4.36 1.55
N ASP A 99 -1.53 -5.49 1.74
CA ASP A 99 -2.01 -6.80 1.27
C ASP A 99 -3.02 -7.37 2.26
N HIS A 100 -2.64 -7.50 3.53
CA HIS A 100 -3.54 -8.04 4.54
C HIS A 100 -3.23 -7.45 5.93
N PRO A 101 -4.20 -7.46 6.86
CA PRO A 101 -3.94 -7.16 8.26
C PRO A 101 -3.04 -8.22 8.90
N GLY A 102 -2.30 -7.82 9.94
CA GLY A 102 -1.30 -8.67 10.60
C GLY A 102 0.06 -8.62 9.93
N GLU A 103 1.06 -9.23 10.57
CA GLU A 103 2.42 -9.33 10.03
C GLU A 103 2.46 -10.19 8.77
N CYS A 104 3.38 -9.90 7.85
CA CYS A 104 3.63 -10.77 6.72
C CYS A 104 4.04 -12.16 7.21
N LYS A 105 3.42 -13.19 6.64
CA LYS A 105 3.87 -14.56 6.86
C LYS A 105 4.99 -14.82 5.85
N ALA A 106 6.09 -15.39 6.31
CA ALA A 106 7.03 -16.01 5.39
C ALA A 106 6.24 -17.04 4.58
N THR A 107 6.19 -16.86 3.25
CA THR A 107 5.70 -17.91 2.37
C THR A 107 6.55 -19.14 2.65
N PRO A 108 5.95 -20.30 2.98
CA PRO A 108 6.73 -21.48 3.27
C PRO A 108 7.59 -21.81 2.04
N GLN A 109 8.90 -21.71 2.19
CA GLN A 109 9.83 -21.91 1.09
C GLN A 109 9.95 -23.40 0.80
N ALA A 110 9.81 -23.81 -0.46
CA ALA A 110 10.08 -25.18 -0.83
C ALA A 110 11.58 -25.50 -0.67
N CYS A 111 11.88 -26.70 -0.20
CA CYS A 111 13.22 -27.24 -0.04
C CYS A 111 13.27 -28.71 -0.48
N GLY A 112 14.46 -29.29 -0.55
CA GLY A 112 14.65 -30.65 -1.06
C GLY A 112 14.34 -30.74 -2.57
N GLY A 113 13.64 -31.80 -2.96
CA GLY A 113 13.37 -32.13 -4.35
C GLY A 113 14.62 -32.54 -5.13
N ILE A 114 14.47 -32.91 -6.41
CA ILE A 114 15.59 -33.30 -7.31
C ILE A 114 16.72 -32.27 -7.38
N ALA A 115 16.42 -31.01 -7.02
CA ALA A 115 17.35 -29.89 -7.04
C ALA A 115 18.09 -29.70 -5.71
N GLY A 116 17.75 -30.46 -4.66
CA GLY A 116 18.39 -30.39 -3.34
C GLY A 116 18.31 -29.00 -2.71
N ILE A 117 17.20 -28.28 -2.92
CA ILE A 117 17.04 -26.87 -2.52
C ILE A 117 17.21 -26.76 -1.01
N GLN A 118 18.22 -26.01 -0.57
CA GLN A 118 18.47 -25.79 0.85
C GLN A 118 17.57 -24.68 1.38
N CYS A 119 17.20 -24.78 2.66
CA CYS A 119 16.53 -23.69 3.35
C CYS A 119 17.50 -22.55 3.66
N PRO A 120 17.00 -21.29 3.75
CA PRO A 120 17.78 -20.17 4.28
C PRO A 120 18.26 -20.42 5.72
N ASP A 121 19.26 -19.65 6.16
CA ASP A 121 19.85 -19.80 7.49
C ASP A 121 18.80 -19.82 8.62
N GLY A 122 18.91 -20.80 9.52
CA GLY A 122 18.03 -20.97 10.68
C GLY A 122 16.70 -21.68 10.38
N GLN A 123 16.58 -22.36 9.24
CA GLN A 123 15.39 -23.16 8.90
C GLN A 123 15.75 -24.60 8.59
N THR A 124 14.86 -25.51 8.97
CA THR A 124 14.96 -26.94 8.70
C THR A 124 13.97 -27.33 7.60
N CYS A 125 14.42 -28.16 6.66
CA CYS A 125 13.54 -28.68 5.61
C CYS A 125 12.66 -29.79 6.20
N ILE A 126 11.37 -29.50 6.36
CA ILE A 126 10.39 -30.44 6.91
C ILE A 126 9.57 -31.03 5.77
N ASP A 127 9.62 -32.35 5.65
CA ASP A 127 8.87 -33.12 4.67
C ASP A 127 7.35 -33.06 4.94
N ASP A 128 6.52 -33.02 3.88
CA ASP A 128 5.07 -33.12 4.05
C ASP A 128 4.70 -34.59 4.22
N SER A 129 4.53 -35.01 5.48
CA SER A 129 4.15 -36.37 5.90
C SER A 129 2.84 -36.94 5.31
N ALA A 130 2.22 -36.25 4.35
CA ALA A 130 1.04 -36.67 3.62
C ALA A 130 1.36 -37.55 2.40
N ASP A 131 2.62 -37.75 2.02
CA ASP A 131 3.02 -38.64 0.93
C ASP A 131 3.94 -39.82 1.35
N ASP A 132 4.10 -40.79 0.45
CA ASP A 132 4.92 -42.00 0.66
C ASP A 132 6.44 -41.71 0.54
N CYS A 133 6.87 -40.44 0.49
CA CYS A 133 8.28 -40.10 0.38
C CYS A 133 8.96 -40.25 1.75
N ASN A 134 9.91 -41.17 1.85
CA ASN A 134 10.68 -41.42 3.08
C ASN A 134 12.15 -41.01 2.85
N PRO A 135 12.62 -39.89 3.42
CA PRO A 135 14.00 -39.42 3.28
C PRO A 135 15.05 -40.41 3.80
N ALA A 136 14.67 -41.33 4.69
CA ALA A 136 15.57 -42.34 5.26
C ALA A 136 15.69 -43.63 4.40
N GLN A 137 14.90 -43.78 3.33
CA GLN A 137 14.86 -45.01 2.51
C GLN A 137 15.05 -44.83 1.00
N GLY A 138 15.35 -43.62 0.53
CA GLY A 138 15.85 -43.41 -0.82
C GLY A 138 15.03 -42.43 -1.64
N GLY A 139 15.51 -41.20 -1.65
CA GLY A 139 15.20 -40.22 -2.67
C GLY A 139 15.84 -38.89 -2.30
N ALA A 140 16.87 -38.48 -3.03
CA ALA A 140 17.35 -37.10 -3.00
C ALA A 140 16.32 -36.11 -3.58
N ASP A 141 15.08 -36.57 -3.80
CA ASP A 141 14.08 -36.01 -4.68
C ASP A 141 12.78 -35.60 -3.94
N CYS A 142 12.70 -35.75 -2.60
CA CYS A 142 11.49 -35.44 -1.83
C CYS A 142 11.35 -33.92 -1.60
N PRO A 143 10.27 -33.26 -2.06
CA PRO A 143 10.02 -31.85 -1.82
C PRO A 143 9.50 -31.62 -0.39
N GLY A 144 10.18 -30.76 0.37
CA GLY A 144 9.76 -30.32 1.70
C GLY A 144 9.46 -28.83 1.76
N ILE A 145 9.13 -28.37 2.95
CA ILE A 145 8.87 -26.97 3.28
C ILE A 145 9.81 -26.52 4.40
N CYS A 146 10.48 -25.40 4.18
CA CYS A 146 11.31 -24.77 5.19
C CYS A 146 10.46 -24.24 6.34
N LYS A 147 10.83 -24.65 7.56
CA LYS A 147 10.23 -24.17 8.79
C LYS A 147 11.33 -23.68 9.73
N VAL A 148 11.03 -22.62 10.46
CA VAL A 148 11.87 -22.16 11.56
C VAL A 148 11.60 -23.10 12.73
N GLU A 149 12.62 -23.80 13.22
CA GLU A 149 12.57 -24.59 14.47
C GLU A 149 12.78 -23.71 15.70
#